data_AF-A0A0K8Q296-F1
#
_entry.id   AF-A0A0K8Q296-F1
#
_cell.length_a   1.000
_cell.length_b   1.000
_cell.length_c   1.000
_cell.angle_alpha   90.00
_cell.angle_beta   90.00
_cell.angle_gamma   90.00
#
_symmetry.space_group_name_H-M   'P 1'
#
loop_
_entity.id
_entity.type
_entity.pdbx_description
1 polymer ?
#
loop_
_entity_poly.entity_id
_entity_poly.type
_entity_poly.pdbx_seq_one_letter_code
_entity_poly.pdbx_strand_id
1 'polypeptide(L)'
;MQQRLVDPNALAAPGTVPVPKGMEEISLLLEPQRVLGGRLAAGDTVGVYISYKLDEKVSADAPVNGDLKGFKEYTQPTFHQVLVTSVQQAPPETTKNGSTAEGPALPSGSVYVTLARNDADAAKIVFGAEFGKVWLSKETADSKDSKPGLVTMGKVSQ
;
A
#
# COMPACT_ATOMS: atom_id res chain seq x y z
N MET A 1 -9.62 -12.02 -42.77
CA MET A 1 -10.17 -11.51 -41.51
C MET A 1 -9.16 -10.54 -40.92
N GLN A 2 -9.46 -9.23 -40.92
CA GLN A 2 -8.60 -8.22 -40.33
C GLN A 2 -8.75 -8.28 -38.81
N GLN A 3 -7.74 -8.82 -38.12
CA GLN A 3 -7.60 -8.63 -36.69
C GLN A 3 -7.37 -7.15 -36.44
N ARG A 4 -8.40 -6.46 -35.93
CA ARG A 4 -8.27 -5.08 -35.47
C ARG A 4 -7.34 -5.14 -34.25
N LEU A 5 -6.07 -4.76 -34.43
CA LEU A 5 -5.16 -4.50 -33.32
C LEU A 5 -5.82 -3.39 -32.48
N VAL A 6 -6.47 -3.77 -31.39
CA VAL A 6 -6.99 -2.82 -30.43
C VAL A 6 -5.77 -2.28 -29.69
N ASP A 7 -5.64 -0.96 -29.56
CA ASP A 7 -4.61 -0.37 -28.72
C ASP A 7 -4.64 -1.07 -27.34
N PRO A 8 -3.53 -1.63 -26.84
CA PRO A 8 -3.51 -2.30 -25.54
C PRO A 8 -3.87 -1.35 -24.40
N ASN A 9 -3.73 -0.03 -24.61
CA ASN A 9 -4.18 1.01 -23.68
C ASN A 9 -5.70 1.30 -23.73
N ALA A 10 -6.42 0.84 -24.76
CA ALA A 10 -7.85 1.12 -24.92
C ALA A 10 -8.77 0.10 -24.22
N LEU A 11 -8.18 -0.93 -23.60
CA LEU A 11 -8.89 -2.00 -22.89
C LEU A 11 -8.43 -2.07 -21.43
N ALA A 12 -8.64 -1.00 -20.66
CA ALA A 12 -8.56 -1.13 -19.21
C ALA A 12 -9.61 -2.17 -18.77
N ALA A 13 -9.18 -3.17 -18.00
CA ALA A 13 -10.09 -4.17 -17.47
C ALA A 13 -11.16 -3.49 -16.59
N PRO A 14 -12.38 -4.05 -16.51
CA PRO A 14 -13.42 -3.49 -15.64
C PRO A 14 -12.89 -3.34 -14.21
N GLY A 15 -12.94 -2.13 -13.66
CA GLY A 15 -12.44 -1.83 -12.31
C GLY A 15 -10.95 -1.50 -12.22
N THR A 16 -10.27 -1.23 -13.33
CA THR A 16 -8.88 -0.73 -13.33
C THR A 16 -8.76 0.68 -13.90
N VAL A 17 -7.69 1.38 -13.52
CA VAL A 17 -7.31 2.69 -14.03
C VAL A 17 -6.01 2.57 -14.82
N PRO A 18 -5.89 3.23 -16.00
CA PRO A 18 -4.68 3.18 -16.80
C PRO A 18 -3.44 3.62 -16.02
N VAL A 19 -2.36 2.88 -16.23
CA VAL A 19 -1.05 3.19 -15.65
C VAL A 19 -0.49 4.43 -16.34
N PRO A 20 -0.03 5.45 -15.59
CA PRO A 20 0.66 6.59 -16.18
C PRO A 20 1.90 6.16 -16.97
N LYS A 21 2.22 6.88 -18.06
CA LYS A 21 3.37 6.56 -18.91
C LYS A 21 4.67 6.56 -18.10
N GLY A 22 5.48 5.51 -18.26
CA GLY A 22 6.75 5.36 -17.55
C GLY A 22 6.61 4.88 -16.11
N MET A 23 5.40 4.49 -15.69
CA MET A 23 5.17 3.76 -14.44
C MET A 23 4.91 2.28 -14.73
N GLU A 24 5.23 1.46 -13.74
CA GLU A 24 4.93 0.04 -13.66
C GLU A 24 3.93 -0.23 -12.54
N GLU A 25 3.29 -1.39 -12.62
CA GLU A 25 2.32 -1.85 -11.63
C GLU A 25 2.94 -2.88 -10.69
N ILE A 26 2.80 -2.65 -9.38
CA ILE A 26 3.18 -3.61 -8.35
C ILE A 26 1.92 -3.99 -7.57
N SER A 27 1.66 -5.30 -7.46
CA SER A 27 0.54 -5.83 -6.69
C SER A 27 1.02 -6.32 -5.33
N LEU A 28 0.31 -5.90 -4.28
CA LEU A 28 0.59 -6.26 -2.89
C LEU A 28 -0.58 -7.04 -2.33
N LEU A 29 -0.29 -8.15 -1.65
CA LEU A 29 -1.29 -8.85 -0.84
C LEU A 29 -1.28 -8.29 0.58
N LEU A 30 -2.35 -7.58 0.94
CA LEU A 30 -2.45 -6.88 2.22
C LEU A 30 -3.66 -7.36 3.03
N GLU A 31 -3.49 -7.39 4.35
CA GLU A 31 -4.61 -7.64 5.26
C GLU A 31 -5.62 -6.47 5.20
N PRO A 32 -6.92 -6.72 5.31
CA PRO A 32 -7.97 -5.70 5.24
C PRO A 32 -7.71 -4.48 6.14
N GLN A 33 -7.20 -4.70 7.35
CA GLN A 33 -6.88 -3.63 8.31
C GLN A 33 -5.85 -2.64 7.77
N ARG A 34 -4.94 -3.08 6.89
CA ARG A 34 -3.88 -2.26 6.30
C ARG A 34 -4.31 -1.50 5.04
N VAL A 35 -5.55 -1.72 4.60
CA VAL A 35 -6.13 -1.15 3.37
C VAL A 35 -7.53 -0.56 3.61
N LEU A 36 -7.70 0.10 4.76
CA LEU A 36 -8.95 0.77 5.16
C LEU A 36 -10.18 -0.17 5.13
N GLY A 37 -10.00 -1.42 5.55
CA GLY A 37 -11.07 -2.43 5.56
C GLY A 37 -11.52 -2.83 4.15
N GLY A 38 -10.66 -2.68 3.14
CA GLY A 38 -11.01 -2.97 1.75
C GLY A 38 -11.84 -1.89 1.07
N ARG A 39 -11.79 -0.63 1.52
CA ARG A 39 -12.58 0.46 0.91
C ARG A 39 -11.86 1.23 -0.20
N LEU A 40 -10.68 0.77 -0.59
CA LEU A 40 -9.93 1.35 -1.70
C LEU A 40 -10.54 0.93 -3.05
N ALA A 41 -10.52 1.85 -4.01
CA ALA A 41 -10.91 1.61 -5.39
C ALA A 41 -9.80 2.05 -6.35
N ALA A 42 -9.82 1.52 -7.58
CA ALA A 42 -8.94 2.03 -8.63
C ALA A 42 -9.23 3.52 -8.89
N GLY A 43 -8.17 4.32 -9.03
CA GLY A 43 -8.23 5.78 -9.15
C GLY A 43 -8.05 6.51 -7.82
N ASP A 44 -8.16 5.83 -6.68
CA ASP A 44 -7.79 6.43 -5.40
C ASP A 44 -6.29 6.72 -5.34
N THR A 45 -5.93 7.76 -4.59
CA THR A 45 -4.56 8.02 -4.17
C THR A 45 -4.35 7.60 -2.73
N VAL A 46 -3.21 6.97 -2.45
CA VAL A 46 -2.85 6.52 -1.11
C VAL A 46 -1.46 6.97 -0.68
N GLY A 47 -1.31 7.24 0.61
CA GLY A 47 -0.02 7.30 1.28
C GLY A 47 0.44 5.89 1.63
N VAL A 48 1.73 5.63 1.49
CA VAL A 48 2.35 4.34 1.83
C VAL A 48 3.26 4.52 3.04
N TYR A 49 2.93 3.81 4.10
CA TYR A 49 3.74 3.73 5.31
C TYR A 49 4.36 2.35 5.40
N ILE A 50 5.63 2.31 5.79
CA ILE A 50 6.32 1.04 6.00
C ILE A 50 6.91 1.03 7.39
N SER A 51 6.52 0.03 8.16
CA SER A 51 7.07 -0.23 9.48
C SER A 51 8.09 -1.35 9.41
N TYR A 52 9.23 -1.13 10.04
CA TYR A 52 10.31 -2.11 10.13
C TYR A 52 10.67 -2.37 11.58
N LYS A 53 11.30 -3.52 11.79
CA LYS A 53 11.97 -3.87 13.02
C LYS A 53 13.39 -4.32 12.68
N LEU A 54 14.37 -3.58 13.15
CA LEU A 54 15.77 -3.91 13.02
C LEU A 54 16.10 -5.13 13.89
N ASP A 55 16.86 -6.04 13.30
CA ASP A 55 17.46 -7.15 14.02
C ASP A 55 18.63 -6.66 14.90
N GLU A 56 18.96 -7.41 15.95
CA GLU A 56 20.09 -7.08 16.83
C GLU A 56 21.46 -7.08 16.14
N LYS A 57 21.56 -7.71 14.96
CA LYS A 57 22.80 -7.82 14.19
C LYS A 57 23.13 -6.58 13.35
N VAL A 58 22.32 -5.52 13.41
CA VAL A 58 22.63 -4.28 12.69
C VAL A 58 23.84 -3.63 13.35
N SER A 59 24.97 -3.63 12.63
CA SER A 59 26.23 -3.04 13.10
C SER A 59 26.01 -1.57 13.51
N ALA A 60 26.75 -1.11 14.51
CA ALA A 60 26.72 0.30 14.94
C ALA A 60 27.09 1.27 13.81
N ASP A 61 27.81 0.79 12.79
CA ASP A 61 28.23 1.52 11.59
C ASP A 61 27.27 1.34 10.40
N ALA A 62 26.13 0.68 10.58
CA ALA A 62 25.13 0.60 9.52
C ALA A 62 24.68 2.03 9.12
N PRO A 63 24.45 2.31 7.83
CA PRO A 63 24.00 3.62 7.35
C PRO A 63 22.52 3.84 7.68
N VAL A 64 22.16 3.73 8.96
CA VAL A 64 20.82 3.95 9.50
C VAL A 64 20.70 5.40 9.98
N ASN A 65 19.50 5.94 9.89
CA ASN A 65 19.20 7.28 10.37
C ASN A 65 19.57 7.41 11.87
N GLY A 66 20.18 8.53 12.27
CA GLY A 66 20.55 8.78 13.67
C GLY A 66 19.37 8.70 14.64
N ASP A 67 18.16 9.00 14.16
CA ASP A 67 16.89 8.85 14.91
C ASP A 67 16.59 7.40 15.32
N LEU A 68 17.22 6.41 14.68
CA LEU A 68 17.08 4.98 14.98
C LEU A 68 18.04 4.49 16.07
N LYS A 69 18.99 5.32 16.51
CA LYS A 69 19.93 4.92 17.56
C LYS A 69 19.17 4.61 18.85
N GLY A 70 19.19 3.34 19.25
CA GLY A 70 18.52 2.84 20.45
C GLY A 70 17.07 2.40 20.24
N PHE A 71 16.48 2.59 19.05
CA PHE A 71 15.14 2.10 18.72
C PHE A 71 15.21 1.04 17.62
N LYS A 72 14.66 -0.14 17.90
CA LYS A 72 14.65 -1.24 16.93
C LYS A 72 13.46 -1.14 15.99
N GLU A 73 12.35 -0.59 16.44
CA GLU A 73 11.13 -0.42 15.67
C GLU A 73 10.96 1.02 15.17
N TYR A 74 10.52 1.15 13.92
CA TYR A 74 10.20 2.44 13.34
C TYR A 74 9.17 2.33 12.23
N THR A 75 8.49 3.44 11.98
CA THR A 75 7.59 3.63 10.84
C THR A 75 8.05 4.84 10.04
N GLN A 76 8.05 4.71 8.73
CA GLN A 76 8.35 5.82 7.83
C GLN A 76 7.21 6.02 6.83
N PRO A 77 6.74 7.25 6.61
CA PRO A 77 5.97 7.60 5.42
C PRO A 77 6.93 7.54 4.23
N THR A 78 6.72 6.58 3.34
CA THR A 78 7.63 6.32 2.22
C THR A 78 7.16 7.04 0.96
N PHE A 79 5.85 7.04 0.71
CA PHE A 79 5.27 7.65 -0.47
C PHE A 79 3.97 8.38 -0.16
N HIS A 80 3.74 9.45 -0.91
CA HIS A 80 2.49 10.19 -0.94
C HIS A 80 1.91 10.17 -2.36
N GLN A 81 0.60 10.31 -2.43
CA GLN A 81 -0.22 10.34 -3.64
C GLN A 81 0.06 9.18 -4.59
N VAL A 82 0.05 7.96 -4.04
CA VAL A 82 0.21 6.75 -4.83
C VAL A 82 -1.08 6.34 -5.50
N LEU A 83 -1.08 6.36 -6.83
CA LEU A 83 -2.21 5.91 -7.63
C LEU A 83 -2.43 4.41 -7.44
N VAL A 84 -3.63 4.05 -7.01
CA VAL A 84 -4.14 2.68 -7.04
C VAL A 84 -4.71 2.42 -8.43
N THR A 85 -4.17 1.46 -9.16
CA THR A 85 -4.63 1.11 -10.51
C THR A 85 -5.64 -0.04 -10.51
N SER A 86 -5.62 -0.90 -9.49
CA SER A 86 -6.54 -2.02 -9.36
C SER A 86 -6.67 -2.44 -7.90
N VAL A 87 -7.87 -2.90 -7.52
CA VAL A 87 -8.13 -3.52 -6.22
C VAL A 87 -8.92 -4.80 -6.45
N GLN A 88 -8.40 -5.92 -5.96
CA GLN A 88 -9.07 -7.22 -6.04
C GLN A 88 -9.22 -7.77 -4.62
N GLN A 89 -10.45 -8.04 -4.23
CA GLN A 89 -10.79 -8.56 -2.92
C GLN A 89 -11.36 -9.95 -3.06
N ALA A 90 -10.98 -10.83 -2.14
CA ALA A 90 -11.74 -12.07 -1.98
C ALA A 90 -13.20 -11.71 -1.67
N PRO A 91 -14.18 -12.41 -2.27
CA PRO A 91 -15.58 -12.24 -1.90
C PRO A 91 -15.73 -12.39 -0.39
N PRO A 92 -16.58 -11.58 0.27
CA PRO A 92 -16.89 -11.83 1.67
C PRO A 92 -17.46 -13.26 1.79
N GLU A 93 -16.93 -14.03 2.74
CA GLU A 93 -17.50 -15.33 3.09
C GLU A 93 -18.98 -15.11 3.43
N THR A 94 -19.89 -15.60 2.58
CA THR A 94 -21.32 -15.52 2.87
C THR A 94 -21.59 -16.43 4.06
N THR A 95 -21.62 -15.88 5.27
CA THR A 95 -22.05 -16.61 6.45
C THR A 95 -23.47 -17.09 6.20
N LYS A 96 -23.64 -18.41 6.15
CA LYS A 96 -24.92 -19.10 5.98
C LYS A 96 -25.82 -19.00 7.22
N ASN A 97 -25.83 -17.85 7.91
CA ASN A 97 -26.66 -17.63 9.09
C ASN A 97 -27.23 -16.21 9.05
N GLY A 98 -28.56 -16.14 8.98
CA GLY A 98 -29.35 -14.91 8.91
C GLY A 98 -29.25 -14.10 10.20
N SER A 99 -28.23 -13.28 10.32
CA SER A 99 -28.19 -12.15 11.24
C SER A 99 -27.69 -10.94 10.48
N THR A 100 -28.59 -10.02 10.21
CA THR A 100 -28.34 -8.72 9.58
C THR A 100 -27.48 -7.90 10.55
N ALA A 101 -26.16 -8.06 10.47
CA ALA A 101 -25.25 -7.07 11.04
C ALA A 101 -25.31 -5.84 10.13
N GLU A 102 -26.00 -4.79 10.59
CA GLU A 102 -25.93 -3.46 9.98
C GLU A 102 -24.51 -2.90 10.16
N GLY A 103 -23.65 -3.20 9.19
CA GLY A 103 -22.29 -2.71 9.08
C GLY A 103 -21.67 -3.29 7.81
N PRO A 104 -20.82 -2.54 7.09
CA PRO A 104 -20.15 -3.08 5.91
C PRO A 104 -19.31 -4.29 6.32
N ALA A 105 -19.62 -5.45 5.74
CA ALA A 105 -18.89 -6.68 5.99
C ALA A 105 -17.41 -6.47 5.68
N LEU A 106 -16.54 -6.63 6.67
CA LEU A 106 -15.10 -6.62 6.42
C LEU A 106 -14.77 -7.90 5.63
N PRO A 107 -14.04 -7.80 4.51
CA PRO A 107 -13.54 -8.99 3.84
C PRO A 107 -12.67 -9.77 4.85
N SER A 108 -12.96 -11.06 5.05
CA SER A 108 -12.16 -11.95 5.89
C SER A 108 -10.88 -12.42 5.19
N GLY A 109 -10.77 -12.17 3.88
CA GLY A 109 -9.62 -12.50 3.05
C GLY A 109 -8.65 -11.35 2.87
N SER A 110 -7.44 -11.67 2.40
CA SER A 110 -6.46 -10.67 1.99
C SER A 110 -6.93 -9.93 0.73
N VAL A 111 -6.46 -8.69 0.56
CA VAL A 111 -6.79 -7.81 -0.56
C VAL A 111 -5.55 -7.63 -1.42
N TYR A 112 -5.68 -7.85 -2.72
CA TYR A 112 -4.66 -7.42 -3.68
C TYR A 112 -4.88 -5.95 -4.02
N VAL A 113 -3.87 -5.13 -3.79
CA VAL A 113 -3.85 -3.72 -4.18
C VAL A 113 -2.71 -3.52 -5.17
N THR A 114 -3.04 -3.01 -6.36
CA THR A 114 -2.08 -2.70 -7.41
C THR A 114 -1.80 -1.20 -7.43
N LEU A 115 -0.53 -0.85 -7.37
CA LEU A 115 -0.05 0.53 -7.29
C LEU A 115 0.80 0.87 -8.52
N ALA A 116 0.65 2.07 -9.06
CA ALA A 116 1.51 2.60 -10.11
C ALA A 116 2.71 3.37 -9.53
N ARG A 117 3.93 2.98 -9.90
CA ARG A 117 5.19 3.61 -9.47
C ARG A 117 6.26 3.56 -10.57
N ASN A 118 7.31 4.37 -10.44
CA ASN A 118 8.55 4.16 -11.20
C ASN A 118 9.36 3.00 -10.59
N ASP A 119 10.37 2.54 -11.31
CA ASP A 119 11.26 1.42 -10.94
C ASP A 119 11.93 1.60 -9.57
N ALA A 120 12.45 2.79 -9.28
CA ALA A 120 13.16 3.06 -8.03
C ALA A 120 12.21 3.02 -6.82
N ASP A 121 10.98 3.48 -6.98
CA ASP A 121 9.98 3.49 -5.93
C ASP A 121 9.32 2.11 -5.76
N ALA A 122 9.12 1.40 -6.88
CA ALA A 122 8.66 0.03 -6.89
C ALA A 122 9.57 -0.90 -6.08
N ALA A 123 10.89 -0.79 -6.28
CA ALA A 123 11.88 -1.56 -5.53
C ALA A 123 11.76 -1.36 -4.01
N LYS A 124 11.50 -0.11 -3.56
CA LYS A 124 11.30 0.20 -2.13
C LYS A 124 9.98 -0.37 -1.61
N ILE A 125 8.91 -0.33 -2.42
CA ILE A 125 7.62 -0.94 -2.05
C ILE A 125 7.79 -2.46 -1.89
N VAL A 126 8.43 -3.12 -2.86
CA VAL A 126 8.71 -4.56 -2.81
C VAL A 126 9.54 -4.89 -1.57
N PHE A 127 10.63 -4.16 -1.32
CA PHE A 127 11.43 -4.37 -0.10
C PHE A 127 10.59 -4.23 1.17
N GLY A 128 9.73 -3.21 1.25
CA GLY A 128 8.84 -3.02 2.39
C GLY A 128 7.77 -4.10 2.54
N ALA A 129 7.30 -4.67 1.44
CA ALA A 129 6.35 -5.78 1.44
C ALA A 129 6.99 -7.09 1.89
N GLU A 130 8.24 -7.34 1.48
CA GLU A 130 8.99 -8.55 1.82
C GLU A 130 9.54 -8.54 3.26
N PHE A 131 10.05 -7.39 3.72
CA PHE A 131 10.81 -7.30 4.98
C PHE A 131 10.17 -6.42 6.05
N GLY A 132 9.04 -5.79 5.74
CA GLY A 132 8.37 -4.84 6.62
C GLY A 132 6.88 -5.10 6.76
N LYS A 133 6.17 -4.09 7.27
CA LYS A 133 4.71 -4.05 7.32
C LYS A 133 4.23 -2.82 6.59
N VAL A 134 3.61 -3.03 5.43
CA VAL A 134 3.03 -1.97 4.61
C VAL A 134 1.64 -1.60 5.10
N TRP A 135 1.37 -0.30 5.22
CA TRP A 135 0.06 0.28 5.49
C TRP A 135 -0.28 1.31 4.43
N LEU A 136 -1.53 1.30 3.97
CA LEU A 136 -2.06 2.28 3.04
C LEU A 136 -3.02 3.23 3.75
N SER A 137 -2.83 4.53 3.55
CA SER A 137 -3.78 5.56 3.98
C SER A 137 -4.44 6.18 2.76
N LYS A 138 -5.78 6.28 2.73
CA LYS A 138 -6.46 6.98 1.64
C LYS A 138 -6.18 8.49 1.76
N GLU A 139 -5.66 9.06 0.67
CA GLU A 139 -5.31 10.48 0.58
C GLU A 139 -6.30 11.20 -0.33
N THR A 140 -6.55 12.47 -0.04
CA THR A 140 -7.32 13.38 -0.89
C THR A 140 -6.39 14.32 -1.63
N ALA A 141 -6.92 15.12 -2.55
CA ALA A 141 -6.16 16.17 -3.22
C ALA A 141 -5.54 17.19 -2.24
N ASP A 142 -6.18 17.38 -1.07
CA ASP A 142 -5.74 18.30 -0.02
C ASP A 142 -4.84 17.65 1.04
N SER A 143 -4.54 16.35 0.90
CA SER A 143 -3.60 15.66 1.81
C SER A 143 -2.22 16.32 1.74
N LYS A 144 -1.74 16.79 2.89
CA LYS A 144 -0.44 17.46 2.98
C LYS A 144 0.69 16.46 3.02
N ASP A 145 1.62 16.58 2.07
CA ASP A 145 2.95 15.99 2.20
C ASP A 145 3.81 16.87 3.11
N SER A 146 3.57 16.75 4.42
CA SER A 146 4.39 17.39 5.44
C SER A 146 5.77 16.74 5.57
N LYS A 147 6.07 15.72 4.74
CA LYS A 147 7.26 14.85 4.82
C LYS A 147 7.57 14.48 6.26
N PRO A 148 6.64 13.79 6.95
CA PRO A 148 6.88 13.43 8.33
C PRO A 148 8.18 12.63 8.39
N GLY A 149 9.07 13.02 9.31
CA GLY A 149 10.27 12.25 9.54
C GLY A 149 9.93 10.83 9.99
N LEU A 150 10.94 9.97 10.02
CA LEU A 150 10.80 8.64 10.59
C LEU A 150 10.30 8.74 12.05
N VAL A 151 9.35 7.86 12.39
CA VAL A 151 8.72 7.77 13.70
C VAL A 151 9.27 6.54 14.43
N THR A 152 9.82 6.76 15.61
CA THR A 152 10.26 5.71 16.55
C THR A 152 9.40 5.71 17.79
N MET A 153 9.53 4.68 18.64
CA MET A 153 8.85 4.64 19.93
C MET A 153 9.11 5.92 20.75
N GLY A 154 10.36 6.41 20.79
CA GLY A 154 10.71 7.63 21.51
C GLY A 154 9.96 8.87 21.03
N LYS A 155 9.69 8.99 19.72
CA LYS A 155 8.89 10.09 19.16
C LYS A 155 7.40 9.95 19.42
N VAL A 156 6.88 8.72 19.57
CA VAL A 156 5.45 8.47 19.87
C VAL A 156 5.11 8.73 21.34
N SER A 157 6.07 8.53 22.25
CA SER A 157 5.89 8.71 23.69
C SER A 157 6.11 10.14 24.21
N GLN A 158 6.33 11.11 23.32
CA GLN A 158 6.58 12.51 23.66
C GLN A 158 5.32 13.36 23.66
#